data_AF-D2VJI9-F1
#
_entry.id   AF-D2VJI9-F1
#
_cell.length_a   1.000
_cell.length_b   1.000
_cell.length_c   1.000
_cell.angle_alpha   90.00
_cell.angle_beta   90.00
_cell.angle_gamma   90.00
#
_symmetry.space_group_name_H-M   'P 1'
#
loop_
_entity.id
_entity.type
_entity.pdbx_description
1 polymer ?
#
loop_
_entity_poly.entity_id
_entity_poly.type
_entity_poly.pdbx_seq_one_letter_code
_entity_poly.pdbx_strand_id
1 'polypeptide(L)'
;MISKVAILALLFACCMLMIAFTQATSPAGLRYRYVENLKEEELADEVFDLLADKLAHVVSSSQSRTGSYNPDTKSHGKAFVVTPGMKGGNYRTHSDKAFVMTSGMRGGNYRTNSDIKAFVMTPGMRGGNYRTSSDKAFVMTSGMRGGNYRTNSDIKAFVMTPGMRGGNYRTNSDIKAFVMTPGMRGGNYRTSSDKAFVITSGMRGGNYRTNSDIKAFVMTPGMRGGNYRTSSDKAFVMTSGMRGGNYRTNSDIKAFVMTPGMRGGNYRTSADKAFVMTSGMRGGNYRTNSDKVAYEVTPGMRGTIGHTTYNPGTVNHGKAYVVRK
;
A
#
# COMPACT_ATOMS: atom_id res chain seq x y z
N MET A 1 -10.68 19.70 -24.59
CA MET A 1 -11.03 18.28 -24.83
C MET A 1 -9.73 17.48 -24.82
N ILE A 2 -9.59 16.49 -23.95
CA ILE A 2 -8.45 15.56 -24.04
C ILE A 2 -8.79 14.58 -25.16
N SER A 3 -7.97 14.51 -26.21
CA SER A 3 -8.26 13.65 -27.36
C SER A 3 -8.27 12.18 -26.94
N LYS A 4 -9.05 11.33 -27.64
CA LYS A 4 -9.05 9.87 -27.42
C LYS A 4 -7.61 9.30 -27.44
N VAL A 5 -6.76 9.87 -28.29
CA VAL A 5 -5.32 9.56 -28.39
C VAL A 5 -4.57 9.88 -27.10
N ALA A 6 -4.84 11.01 -26.46
CA ALA A 6 -4.20 11.39 -25.21
C ALA A 6 -4.65 10.50 -24.02
N ILE A 7 -5.89 9.99 -24.03
CA ILE A 7 -6.37 9.03 -23.03
C ILE A 7 -5.70 7.66 -23.24
N LEU A 8 -5.62 7.18 -24.49
CA LEU A 8 -4.88 5.95 -24.82
C LEU A 8 -3.40 6.07 -24.47
N ALA A 9 -2.77 7.22 -24.76
CA ALA A 9 -1.37 7.45 -24.41
C ALA A 9 -1.14 7.46 -22.89
N LEU A 10 -2.08 8.00 -22.10
CA LEU A 10 -1.97 7.99 -20.63
C LEU A 10 -2.16 6.59 -20.04
N LEU A 11 -3.07 5.80 -20.63
CA LEU A 11 -3.34 4.41 -20.25
C LEU A 11 -2.19 3.49 -20.65
N PHE A 12 -1.64 3.67 -21.85
CA PHE A 12 -0.46 2.97 -22.34
C PHE A 12 0.77 3.32 -21.49
N ALA A 13 0.95 4.61 -21.17
CA ALA A 13 2.00 5.05 -20.26
C ALA A 13 1.82 4.46 -18.84
N CYS A 14 0.60 4.35 -18.31
CA CYS A 14 0.36 3.69 -17.02
C CYS A 14 0.62 2.17 -17.08
N CYS A 15 0.21 1.50 -18.16
CA CYS A 15 0.45 0.08 -18.35
C CYS A 15 1.96 -0.22 -18.49
N MET A 16 2.67 0.62 -19.26
CA MET A 16 4.12 0.57 -19.38
C MET A 16 4.82 0.93 -18.08
N LEU A 17 4.29 1.87 -17.28
CA LEU A 17 4.81 2.18 -15.94
C LEU A 17 4.63 0.99 -15.00
N MET A 18 3.52 0.27 -15.10
CA MET A 18 3.26 -0.94 -14.32
C MET A 18 4.24 -2.06 -14.71
N ILE A 19 4.42 -2.33 -16.00
CA ILE A 19 5.38 -3.32 -16.51
C ILE A 19 6.82 -2.93 -16.14
N ALA A 20 7.19 -1.66 -16.31
CA ALA A 20 8.53 -1.16 -16.00
C ALA A 20 8.84 -1.21 -14.49
N PHE A 21 7.87 -0.96 -13.61
CA PHE A 21 8.07 -1.10 -12.16
C PHE A 21 8.19 -2.57 -11.73
N THR A 22 7.49 -3.49 -12.38
CA THR A 22 7.66 -4.93 -12.18
C THR A 22 9.05 -5.39 -12.58
N GLN A 23 9.61 -4.84 -13.67
CA GLN A 23 10.98 -5.17 -14.12
C GLN A 23 12.08 -4.47 -13.30
N ALA A 24 11.85 -3.22 -12.88
CA ALA A 24 12.85 -2.41 -12.16
C ALA A 24 13.06 -2.79 -10.69
N THR A 25 12.20 -3.64 -10.12
CA THR A 25 12.37 -4.17 -8.75
C THR A 25 13.11 -5.50 -8.69
N SER A 26 13.62 -6.01 -9.82
CA SER A 26 14.59 -7.11 -9.83
C SER A 26 16.02 -6.57 -9.86
N PRO A 27 16.82 -6.71 -8.78
CA PRO A 27 18.27 -6.63 -8.92
C PRO A 27 18.71 -7.86 -9.73
N ALA A 28 19.64 -7.65 -10.63
CA ALA A 28 20.22 -8.65 -11.51
C ALA A 28 20.41 -10.03 -10.83
N GLY A 29 19.85 -11.08 -11.44
CA GLY A 29 20.42 -12.42 -11.33
C GLY A 29 19.80 -13.43 -10.36
N LEU A 30 18.63 -13.19 -9.75
CA LEU A 30 17.94 -14.25 -8.98
C LEU A 30 16.48 -14.39 -9.42
N ARG A 31 16.24 -15.40 -10.27
CA ARG A 31 14.90 -15.95 -10.54
C ARG A 31 14.31 -16.48 -9.24
N TYR A 32 13.60 -15.64 -8.49
CA TYR A 32 12.69 -16.12 -7.46
C TYR A 32 11.47 -16.74 -8.16
N ARG A 33 11.43 -18.08 -8.23
CA ARG A 33 10.25 -18.90 -8.53
C ARG A 33 9.18 -18.73 -7.43
N TYR A 34 8.63 -17.52 -7.29
CA TYR A 34 7.48 -17.26 -6.40
C TYR A 34 6.36 -16.46 -7.08
N VAL A 35 6.45 -16.25 -8.39
CA VAL A 35 5.41 -15.62 -9.21
C VAL A 35 5.19 -16.44 -10.50
N GLU A 36 4.95 -17.75 -10.39
CA GLU A 36 4.53 -18.58 -11.53
C GLU A 36 3.00 -18.74 -11.61
N ASN A 37 2.21 -17.98 -10.86
CA ASN A 37 0.74 -18.10 -10.84
C ASN A 37 -0.01 -16.77 -10.69
N LEU A 38 0.57 -15.66 -11.15
CA LEU A 38 -0.25 -14.52 -11.53
C LEU A 38 -0.40 -14.62 -13.04
N LYS A 39 -1.60 -14.99 -13.49
CA LYS A 39 -2.04 -14.80 -14.87
C LYS A 39 -2.02 -13.29 -15.17
N GLU A 40 -0.83 -12.73 -15.37
CA GLU A 40 -0.65 -11.32 -15.72
C GLU A 40 -1.24 -11.03 -17.12
N GLU A 41 -1.28 -12.04 -17.99
CA GLU A 41 -1.93 -12.00 -19.31
C GLU A 41 -3.46 -11.81 -19.19
N GLU A 42 -4.13 -12.48 -18.24
CA GLU A 42 -5.60 -12.39 -18.08
C GLU A 42 -6.06 -10.98 -17.65
N LEU A 43 -5.19 -10.18 -17.02
CA LEU A 43 -5.51 -8.82 -16.55
C LEU A 43 -5.24 -7.76 -17.62
N ALA A 44 -4.21 -7.95 -18.44
CA ALA A 44 -3.94 -7.10 -19.59
C ALA A 44 -4.98 -7.33 -20.70
N ASP A 45 -5.25 -8.60 -21.04
CA ASP A 45 -6.19 -8.98 -22.10
C ASP A 45 -7.63 -8.63 -21.73
N GLU A 46 -8.06 -8.82 -20.48
CA GLU A 46 -9.41 -8.39 -20.08
C GLU A 46 -9.57 -6.87 -19.98
N VAL A 47 -8.53 -6.12 -19.59
CA VAL A 47 -8.56 -4.64 -19.62
C VAL A 47 -8.59 -4.16 -21.07
N PHE A 48 -7.88 -4.84 -21.97
CA PHE A 48 -7.90 -4.58 -23.41
C PHE A 48 -9.27 -4.91 -24.01
N ASP A 49 -9.88 -6.06 -23.68
CA ASP A 49 -11.23 -6.44 -24.10
C ASP A 49 -12.29 -5.48 -23.53
N LEU A 50 -12.12 -5.02 -22.29
CA LEU A 50 -12.99 -4.00 -21.70
C LEU A 50 -12.82 -2.63 -22.38
N LEU A 51 -11.64 -2.32 -22.92
CA LEU A 51 -11.35 -1.08 -23.66
C LEU A 51 -11.81 -1.15 -25.13
N ALA A 52 -11.58 -2.28 -25.79
CA ALA A 52 -11.83 -2.52 -27.21
C ALA A 52 -13.32 -2.59 -27.51
N ASP A 53 -14.10 -3.21 -26.61
CA ASP A 53 -15.54 -3.42 -26.76
C ASP A 53 -16.37 -2.17 -26.39
N LYS A 54 -15.76 -1.11 -25.82
CA LYS A 54 -16.48 0.02 -25.18
C LYS A 54 -16.05 1.45 -25.53
N LEU A 55 -15.28 1.65 -26.59
CA LEU A 55 -15.25 2.98 -27.25
C LEU A 55 -16.65 3.42 -27.77
N ALA A 56 -17.67 2.56 -27.72
CA ALA A 56 -19.06 2.83 -28.05
C ALA A 56 -19.91 3.48 -26.93
N HIS A 57 -19.56 3.34 -25.63
CA HIS A 57 -20.35 3.89 -24.51
C HIS A 57 -19.48 4.73 -23.55
N VAL A 58 -18.95 5.85 -24.06
CA VAL A 58 -18.27 6.86 -23.25
C VAL A 58 -19.31 7.78 -22.63
N VAL A 59 -19.61 7.64 -21.33
CA VAL A 59 -20.32 8.69 -20.58
C VAL A 59 -19.33 9.80 -20.25
N SER A 60 -19.09 10.70 -21.22
CA SER A 60 -18.37 11.95 -21.02
C SER A 60 -19.33 12.99 -20.46
N SER A 61 -19.38 13.15 -19.14
CA SER A 61 -20.08 14.30 -18.55
C SER A 61 -19.13 15.46 -18.31
N SER A 62 -18.98 16.30 -19.34
CA SER A 62 -18.34 17.61 -19.22
C SER A 62 -19.41 18.68 -19.04
N GLN A 63 -19.67 19.10 -17.79
CA GLN A 63 -19.94 20.49 -17.34
C GLN A 63 -20.71 20.54 -16.00
N SER A 64 -20.15 21.25 -15.01
CA SER A 64 -20.69 22.56 -14.59
C SER A 64 -19.75 23.22 -13.56
N ARG A 65 -19.38 24.47 -13.84
CA ARG A 65 -19.04 25.45 -12.79
C ARG A 65 -20.36 25.66 -12.01
N THR A 66 -20.29 25.53 -10.69
CA THR A 66 -21.36 25.88 -9.74
C THR A 66 -22.69 25.11 -9.90
N GLY A 67 -22.77 23.92 -9.29
CA GLY A 67 -24.00 23.17 -9.12
C GLY A 67 -23.73 21.77 -8.55
N SER A 68 -24.57 21.28 -7.63
CA SER A 68 -24.46 19.93 -7.07
C SER A 68 -24.80 18.88 -8.14
N TYR A 69 -23.82 18.55 -8.99
CA TYR A 69 -23.92 17.47 -9.97
C TYR A 69 -23.82 16.12 -9.24
N ASN A 70 -24.85 15.27 -9.40
CA ASN A 70 -24.92 13.91 -8.86
C ASN A 70 -25.21 12.89 -9.97
N PRO A 71 -24.20 12.49 -10.77
CA PRO A 71 -24.39 11.41 -11.74
C PRO A 71 -24.41 10.08 -10.99
N ASP A 72 -25.61 9.57 -10.72
CA ASP A 72 -25.79 8.18 -10.32
C ASP A 72 -25.76 7.32 -11.60
N THR A 73 -24.63 6.64 -11.82
CA THR A 73 -24.48 5.68 -12.93
C THR A 73 -24.73 4.27 -12.41
N LYS A 74 -25.89 3.69 -12.74
CA LYS A 74 -26.23 2.28 -12.45
C LYS A 74 -26.23 1.50 -13.76
N SER A 75 -25.48 0.42 -13.84
CA SER A 75 -25.46 -0.49 -15.00
C SER A 75 -25.36 -1.94 -14.53
N HIS A 76 -26.25 -2.81 -15.00
CA HIS A 76 -26.26 -4.26 -14.69
C HIS A 76 -25.17 -5.05 -15.44
N GLY A 77 -23.97 -4.49 -15.57
CA GLY A 77 -22.91 -5.14 -16.32
C GLY A 77 -21.59 -4.38 -16.22
N LYS A 78 -21.26 -3.61 -17.26
CA LYS A 78 -19.96 -2.93 -17.35
C LYS A 78 -20.14 -1.40 -17.37
N ALA A 79 -19.59 -0.67 -16.42
CA ALA A 79 -19.52 0.80 -16.44
C ALA A 79 -18.14 1.31 -16.87
N PHE A 80 -18.12 2.31 -17.75
CA PHE A 80 -16.92 3.08 -18.10
C PHE A 80 -17.19 4.56 -17.86
N VAL A 81 -16.53 5.14 -16.86
CA VAL A 81 -16.77 6.52 -16.40
C VAL A 81 -15.48 7.31 -16.48
N VAL A 82 -15.50 8.43 -17.20
CA VAL A 82 -14.38 9.39 -17.25
C VAL A 82 -14.86 10.76 -16.78
N THR A 83 -14.23 11.29 -15.75
CA THR A 83 -14.66 12.55 -15.12
C THR A 83 -13.47 13.48 -14.87
N PRO A 84 -13.19 14.42 -15.79
CA PRO A 84 -12.12 15.39 -15.63
C PRO A 84 -12.57 16.66 -14.89
N GLY A 85 -11.73 17.17 -14.00
CA GLY A 85 -11.66 18.59 -13.59
C GLY A 85 -12.88 19.15 -12.85
N MET A 86 -13.33 18.50 -11.78
CA MET A 86 -14.53 18.91 -11.03
C MET A 86 -14.24 19.48 -9.63
N LYS A 87 -15.10 20.39 -9.16
CA LYS A 87 -15.06 20.98 -7.81
C LYS A 87 -16.31 20.56 -7.02
N GLY A 88 -16.13 19.82 -5.92
CA GLY A 88 -17.24 19.37 -5.08
C GLY A 88 -18.16 18.36 -5.79
N GLY A 89 -19.29 18.02 -5.14
CA GLY A 89 -20.30 17.10 -5.68
C GLY A 89 -20.31 15.71 -5.05
N ASN A 90 -21.33 14.92 -5.39
CA ASN A 90 -21.47 13.53 -5.00
C ASN A 90 -21.50 12.70 -6.29
N TYR A 91 -20.71 11.64 -6.38
CA TYR A 91 -20.59 10.85 -7.60
C TYR A 91 -20.68 9.38 -7.22
N ARG A 92 -21.55 8.64 -7.90
CA ARG A 92 -21.72 7.22 -7.63
C ARG A 92 -21.76 6.42 -8.91
N THR A 93 -20.99 5.34 -8.91
CA THR A 93 -20.99 4.32 -9.95
C THR A 93 -21.32 3.00 -9.29
N HIS A 94 -22.30 2.28 -9.86
CA HIS A 94 -22.68 0.92 -9.50
C HIS A 94 -22.70 0.06 -10.76
N SER A 95 -21.91 -1.02 -10.78
CA SER A 95 -21.92 -1.99 -11.88
C SER A 95 -21.14 -3.25 -11.55
N ASP A 96 -21.48 -4.40 -12.12
CA ASP A 96 -20.76 -5.67 -11.92
C ASP A 96 -19.27 -5.54 -12.23
N LYS A 97 -18.90 -4.76 -13.26
CA LYS A 97 -17.51 -4.39 -13.60
C LYS A 97 -17.41 -2.89 -13.87
N ALA A 98 -16.58 -2.17 -13.11
CA ALA A 98 -16.42 -0.73 -13.25
C ALA A 98 -14.99 -0.36 -13.70
N PHE A 99 -14.90 0.52 -14.70
CA PHE A 99 -13.69 1.28 -15.01
C PHE A 99 -13.99 2.76 -14.80
N VAL A 100 -13.29 3.40 -13.85
CA VAL A 100 -13.52 4.80 -13.46
C VAL A 100 -12.21 5.56 -13.51
N MET A 101 -12.14 6.58 -14.36
CA MET A 101 -11.02 7.51 -14.43
C MET A 101 -11.48 8.91 -14.02
N THR A 102 -10.92 9.45 -12.96
CA THR A 102 -11.24 10.79 -12.46
C THR A 102 -9.96 11.59 -12.30
N SER A 103 -9.93 12.85 -12.76
CA SER A 103 -8.70 13.65 -12.68
C SER A 103 -8.97 15.08 -12.26
N GLY A 104 -7.99 15.70 -11.59
CA GLY A 104 -8.03 17.14 -11.28
C GLY A 104 -9.17 17.58 -10.35
N MET A 105 -9.62 16.70 -9.46
CA MET A 105 -10.77 16.95 -8.59
C MET A 105 -10.40 17.74 -7.34
N ARG A 106 -11.29 18.63 -6.90
CA ARG A 106 -11.15 19.39 -5.65
C ARG A 106 -12.39 19.21 -4.76
N GLY A 107 -12.27 18.38 -3.72
CA GLY A 107 -13.37 18.07 -2.80
C GLY A 107 -14.47 17.21 -3.43
N GLY A 108 -15.50 16.88 -2.64
CA GLY A 108 -16.64 16.03 -3.02
C GLY A 108 -16.59 14.62 -2.42
N ASN A 109 -17.65 13.84 -2.67
CA ASN A 109 -17.75 12.43 -2.29
C ASN A 109 -17.88 11.56 -3.54
N TYR A 110 -17.02 10.56 -3.68
CA TYR A 110 -16.95 9.70 -4.85
C TYR A 110 -17.04 8.26 -4.38
N ARG A 111 -17.95 7.50 -4.96
CA ARG A 111 -18.18 6.09 -4.63
C ARG A 111 -18.24 5.26 -5.88
N THR A 112 -17.33 4.32 -6.00
CA THR A 112 -17.37 3.27 -7.02
C THR A 112 -17.67 1.97 -6.31
N ASN A 113 -18.84 1.41 -6.57
CA ASN A 113 -19.20 0.09 -6.11
C ASN A 113 -19.30 -0.83 -7.33
N SER A 114 -18.69 -1.99 -7.22
CA SER A 114 -18.76 -3.00 -8.26
C SER A 114 -18.78 -4.38 -7.64
N ASP A 115 -19.63 -5.25 -8.15
CA ASP A 115 -19.78 -6.56 -7.53
C ASP A 115 -18.55 -7.42 -7.80
N ILE A 116 -18.02 -7.40 -9.03
CA ILE A 116 -16.95 -8.32 -9.45
C ILE A 116 -15.59 -7.63 -9.50
N LYS A 117 -15.46 -6.53 -10.26
CA LYS A 117 -14.17 -5.91 -10.58
C LYS A 117 -14.29 -4.39 -10.70
N ALA A 118 -13.53 -3.65 -9.89
CA ALA A 118 -13.37 -2.20 -10.04
C ALA A 118 -11.94 -1.83 -10.42
N PHE A 119 -11.79 -1.04 -11.47
CA PHE A 119 -10.55 -0.39 -11.86
C PHE A 119 -10.73 1.13 -11.73
N VAL A 120 -10.02 1.75 -10.79
CA VAL A 120 -10.19 3.16 -10.46
C VAL A 120 -8.86 3.91 -10.57
N MET A 121 -8.82 4.91 -11.44
CA MET A 121 -7.68 5.82 -11.62
C MET A 121 -8.05 7.23 -11.19
N THR A 122 -7.28 7.80 -10.25
CA THR A 122 -7.59 9.10 -9.62
C THR A 122 -6.36 10.04 -9.50
N PRO A 123 -5.76 10.51 -10.61
CA PRO A 123 -4.66 11.47 -10.55
C PRO A 123 -5.09 12.89 -10.15
N GLY A 124 -4.23 13.57 -9.37
CA GLY A 124 -4.29 15.02 -9.15
C GLY A 124 -5.46 15.49 -8.28
N MET A 125 -5.76 14.78 -7.19
CA MET A 125 -6.88 15.11 -6.30
C MET A 125 -6.49 16.01 -5.12
N ARG A 126 -7.39 16.92 -4.75
CA ARG A 126 -7.25 17.78 -3.56
C ARG A 126 -8.46 17.69 -2.65
N GLY A 127 -8.34 16.95 -1.55
CA GLY A 127 -9.41 16.76 -0.56
C GLY A 127 -10.58 15.94 -1.11
N GLY A 128 -11.61 15.73 -0.27
CA GLY A 128 -12.79 14.91 -0.58
C GLY A 128 -12.78 13.53 0.07
N ASN A 129 -13.83 12.76 -0.16
CA ASN A 129 -13.98 11.38 0.29
C ASN A 129 -14.14 10.46 -0.91
N TYR A 130 -13.29 9.44 -1.02
CA TYR A 130 -13.27 8.52 -2.14
C TYR A 130 -13.39 7.11 -1.59
N ARG A 131 -14.35 6.35 -2.15
CA ARG A 131 -14.60 4.97 -1.75
C ARG A 131 -14.68 4.09 -2.98
N THR A 132 -13.93 3.01 -2.97
CA THR A 132 -14.04 1.92 -3.94
C THR A 132 -14.38 0.65 -3.18
N SER A 133 -15.38 -0.09 -3.63
CA SER A 133 -15.79 -1.37 -3.07
C SER A 133 -16.00 -2.38 -4.19
N SER A 134 -15.30 -3.52 -4.14
CA SER A 134 -15.51 -4.64 -5.06
C SER A 134 -14.79 -5.92 -4.67
N ASP A 135 -15.28 -7.09 -5.11
CA ASP A 135 -14.60 -8.37 -4.91
C ASP A 135 -13.11 -8.31 -5.28
N LYS A 136 -12.81 -7.68 -6.42
CA LYS A 136 -11.44 -7.39 -6.86
C LYS A 136 -11.33 -5.91 -7.17
N ALA A 137 -10.46 -5.20 -6.45
CA ALA A 137 -10.26 -3.76 -6.61
C ALA A 137 -8.85 -3.46 -7.09
N PHE A 138 -8.74 -2.73 -8.19
CA PHE A 138 -7.51 -2.10 -8.65
C PHE A 138 -7.65 -0.59 -8.53
N VAL A 139 -6.84 0.04 -7.69
CA VAL A 139 -6.92 1.48 -7.43
C VAL A 139 -5.55 2.13 -7.61
N MET A 140 -5.46 3.03 -8.57
CA MET A 140 -4.29 3.88 -8.77
C MET A 140 -4.65 5.32 -8.45
N THR A 141 -3.91 5.93 -7.54
CA THR A 141 -4.11 7.33 -7.13
C THR A 141 -2.78 8.06 -7.13
N SER A 142 -2.71 9.29 -7.63
CA SER A 142 -1.44 10.00 -7.67
C SER A 142 -1.60 11.49 -7.42
N GLY A 143 -0.55 12.13 -6.88
CA GLY A 143 -0.52 13.59 -6.71
C GLY A 143 -1.60 14.10 -5.76
N MET A 144 -1.93 13.33 -4.71
CA MET A 144 -3.02 13.64 -3.81
C MET A 144 -2.63 14.60 -2.70
N ARG A 145 -3.52 15.54 -2.36
CA ARG A 145 -3.36 16.45 -1.22
C ARG A 145 -4.57 16.42 -0.29
N GLY A 146 -4.44 15.72 0.83
CA GLY A 146 -5.49 15.57 1.84
C GLY A 146 -6.69 14.77 1.36
N GLY A 147 -7.71 14.62 2.22
CA GLY A 147 -8.93 13.83 1.94
C GLY A 147 -8.95 12.48 2.64
N ASN A 148 -10.03 11.72 2.42
CA ASN A 148 -10.20 10.37 2.92
C ASN A 148 -10.41 9.39 1.77
N TYR A 149 -9.62 8.33 1.73
CA TYR A 149 -9.62 7.34 0.66
C TYR A 149 -9.81 5.97 1.27
N ARG A 150 -10.77 5.22 0.77
CA ARG A 150 -11.08 3.86 1.24
C ARG A 150 -11.22 2.94 0.05
N THR A 151 -10.48 1.85 0.08
CA THR A 151 -10.63 0.72 -0.84
C THR A 151 -11.02 -0.48 0.01
N ASN A 152 -12.16 -1.08 -0.29
CA ASN A 152 -12.63 -2.31 0.34
C ASN A 152 -12.72 -3.40 -0.73
N SER A 153 -12.28 -4.61 -0.42
CA SER A 153 -12.35 -5.72 -1.35
C SER A 153 -12.39 -7.09 -0.72
N ASP A 154 -13.39 -7.89 -1.09
CA ASP A 154 -13.62 -9.17 -0.43
C ASP A 154 -12.50 -10.18 -0.79
N ILE A 155 -11.97 -10.13 -2.02
CA ILE A 155 -10.97 -11.09 -2.49
C ILE A 155 -9.58 -10.47 -2.63
N LYS A 156 -9.44 -9.38 -3.40
CA LYS A 156 -8.12 -8.81 -3.73
C LYS A 156 -8.17 -7.30 -3.92
N ALA A 157 -7.40 -6.58 -3.10
CA ALA A 157 -7.10 -5.17 -3.34
C ALA A 157 -5.67 -4.99 -3.86
N PHE A 158 -5.53 -4.36 -5.03
CA PHE A 158 -4.28 -3.79 -5.52
C PHE A 158 -4.38 -2.26 -5.46
N VAL A 159 -3.51 -1.62 -4.68
CA VAL A 159 -3.56 -0.18 -4.45
C VAL A 159 -2.18 0.44 -4.67
N MET A 160 -2.10 1.37 -5.61
CA MET A 160 -0.90 2.12 -5.91
C MET A 160 -1.15 3.61 -5.67
N THR A 161 -0.42 4.21 -4.73
CA THR A 161 -0.63 5.60 -4.32
C THR A 161 0.65 6.46 -4.23
N PRO A 162 1.28 6.80 -5.38
CA PRO A 162 2.44 7.70 -5.39
C PRO A 162 2.13 9.17 -5.05
N GLY A 163 3.08 9.85 -4.42
CA GLY A 163 3.14 11.32 -4.39
C GLY A 163 2.05 11.97 -3.55
N MET A 164 1.88 11.51 -2.32
CA MET A 164 0.76 11.92 -1.45
C MET A 164 1.19 12.91 -0.37
N ARG A 165 0.32 13.86 -0.05
CA ARG A 165 0.54 14.83 1.02
C ARG A 165 -0.65 14.91 1.96
N GLY A 166 -0.52 14.30 3.14
CA GLY A 166 -1.55 14.25 4.18
C GLY A 166 -2.81 13.48 3.75
N GLY A 167 -3.81 13.42 4.62
CA GLY A 167 -5.05 12.67 4.40
C GLY A 167 -5.11 11.34 5.16
N ASN A 168 -6.21 10.62 4.99
CA ASN A 168 -6.43 9.29 5.57
C ASN A 168 -6.70 8.28 4.47
N TYR A 169 -5.95 7.18 4.47
CA TYR A 169 -6.00 6.15 3.45
C TYR A 169 -6.21 4.82 4.14
N ARG A 170 -7.21 4.07 3.68
CA ARG A 170 -7.54 2.75 4.20
C ARG A 170 -7.70 1.80 3.05
N THR A 171 -6.95 0.71 3.08
CA THR A 171 -7.12 -0.43 2.19
C THR A 171 -7.49 -1.62 3.06
N ASN A 172 -8.70 -2.12 2.89
CA ASN A 172 -9.15 -3.34 3.53
C ASN A 172 -9.39 -4.37 2.44
N SER A 173 -8.85 -5.57 2.63
CA SER A 173 -9.28 -6.73 1.86
C SER A 173 -9.36 -7.95 2.75
N ASP A 174 -10.34 -8.82 2.55
CA ASP A 174 -10.45 -9.98 3.45
C ASP A 174 -9.29 -10.93 3.16
N ILE A 175 -9.04 -11.29 1.90
CA ILE A 175 -8.04 -12.30 1.57
C ILE A 175 -6.64 -11.72 1.28
N LYS A 176 -6.51 -10.77 0.34
CA LYS A 176 -5.19 -10.29 -0.14
C LYS A 176 -5.17 -8.81 -0.42
N ALA A 177 -4.24 -8.09 0.20
CA ALA A 177 -3.94 -6.70 -0.14
C ALA A 177 -2.51 -6.55 -0.64
N PHE A 178 -2.36 -5.89 -1.78
CA PHE A 178 -1.10 -5.42 -2.32
C PHE A 178 -1.12 -3.90 -2.36
N VAL A 179 -0.19 -3.26 -1.66
CA VAL A 179 -0.20 -1.81 -1.46
C VAL A 179 1.18 -1.24 -1.72
N MET A 180 1.27 -0.30 -2.67
CA MET A 180 2.49 0.41 -3.03
C MET A 180 2.31 1.92 -2.86
N THR A 181 3.08 2.54 -1.98
CA THR A 181 2.92 3.96 -1.65
C THR A 181 4.27 4.69 -1.58
N PRO A 182 4.85 5.07 -2.73
CA PRO A 182 6.08 5.85 -2.75
C PRO A 182 5.83 7.36 -2.59
N GLY A 183 6.77 8.07 -1.98
CA GLY A 183 6.85 9.54 -1.98
C GLY A 183 5.73 10.22 -1.17
N MET A 184 5.59 9.87 0.11
CA MET A 184 4.48 10.35 0.94
C MET A 184 4.95 11.34 2.00
N ARG A 185 4.11 12.34 2.30
CA ARG A 185 4.38 13.36 3.33
C ARG A 185 3.22 13.52 4.29
N GLY A 186 3.35 12.95 5.48
CA GLY A 186 2.33 12.97 6.54
C GLY A 186 1.05 12.20 6.17
N GLY A 187 0.07 12.20 7.08
CA GLY A 187 -1.20 11.48 6.90
C GLY A 187 -1.29 10.18 7.71
N ASN A 188 -2.43 9.49 7.58
CA ASN A 188 -2.68 8.20 8.21
C ASN A 188 -2.98 7.15 7.16
N TYR A 189 -2.26 6.03 7.19
CA TYR A 189 -2.36 4.96 6.22
C TYR A 189 -2.58 3.65 6.95
N ARG A 190 -3.60 2.91 6.53
CA ARG A 190 -3.95 1.63 7.13
C ARG A 190 -4.19 0.62 6.02
N THR A 191 -3.52 -0.51 6.13
CA THR A 191 -3.78 -1.71 5.33
C THR A 191 -4.20 -2.82 6.27
N SER A 192 -5.29 -3.51 5.94
CA SER A 192 -5.80 -4.67 6.69
C SER A 192 -6.14 -5.79 5.72
N SER A 193 -5.59 -6.99 5.92
CA SER A 193 -5.97 -8.20 5.18
C SER A 193 -5.37 -9.48 5.74
N ASP A 194 -5.97 -10.64 5.49
CA ASP A 194 -5.39 -11.94 5.87
C ASP A 194 -3.94 -12.09 5.39
N LYS A 195 -3.67 -11.65 4.15
CA LYS A 195 -2.32 -11.60 3.58
C LYS A 195 -2.06 -10.20 3.04
N ALA A 196 -1.08 -9.51 3.62
CA ALA A 196 -0.72 -8.16 3.24
C ALA A 196 0.69 -8.12 2.62
N PHE A 197 0.81 -7.50 1.46
CA PHE A 197 2.08 -7.11 0.84
C PHE A 197 2.12 -5.60 0.70
N VAL A 198 3.03 -4.95 1.40
CA VAL A 198 3.08 -3.50 1.52
C VAL A 198 4.47 -2.99 1.25
N ILE A 199 4.61 -2.12 0.24
CA ILE A 199 5.85 -1.39 -0.06
C ILE A 199 5.58 0.09 0.09
N THR A 200 6.34 0.75 0.95
CA THR A 200 6.19 2.19 1.18
C THR A 200 7.56 2.87 1.21
N SER A 201 7.85 3.82 0.33
CA SER A 201 9.20 4.39 0.21
C SER A 201 9.22 5.91 0.19
N GLY A 202 10.33 6.52 0.60
CA GLY A 202 10.55 7.97 0.49
C GLY A 202 9.58 8.79 1.32
N MET A 203 9.36 8.40 2.56
CA MET A 203 8.26 8.91 3.38
C MET A 203 8.73 9.90 4.44
N ARG A 204 7.92 10.93 4.70
CA ARG A 204 8.22 11.96 5.70
C ARG A 204 7.04 12.16 6.67
N GLY A 205 7.16 11.58 7.86
CA GLY A 205 6.16 11.66 8.93
C GLY A 205 4.85 10.92 8.60
N GLY A 206 3.91 10.95 9.55
CA GLY A 206 2.59 10.28 9.43
C GLY A 206 2.47 9.03 10.31
N ASN A 207 1.31 8.37 10.23
CA ASN A 207 1.04 7.10 10.90
C ASN A 207 0.71 6.02 9.86
N TYR A 208 1.42 4.91 9.91
CA TYR A 208 1.30 3.81 8.96
C TYR A 208 1.07 2.53 9.74
N ARG A 209 0.02 1.81 9.37
CA ARG A 209 -0.35 0.57 10.02
C ARG A 209 -0.64 -0.49 8.97
N THR A 210 0.02 -1.63 9.10
CA THR A 210 -0.29 -2.83 8.36
C THR A 210 -0.72 -3.87 9.37
N ASN A 211 -1.96 -4.30 9.27
CA ASN A 211 -2.51 -5.39 10.07
C ASN A 211 -2.77 -6.56 9.14
N SER A 212 -2.41 -7.76 9.56
CA SER A 212 -2.68 -8.93 8.77
C SER A 212 -2.84 -10.16 9.63
N ASP A 213 -3.93 -10.89 9.46
CA ASP A 213 -4.23 -12.01 10.35
C ASP A 213 -3.26 -13.16 10.11
N ILE A 214 -2.86 -13.44 8.87
CA ILE A 214 -2.01 -14.61 8.54
C ILE A 214 -0.56 -14.21 8.25
N LYS A 215 -0.34 -13.30 7.30
CA LYS A 215 1.01 -12.96 6.80
C LYS A 215 1.11 -11.51 6.35
N ALA A 216 2.04 -10.78 6.96
CA ALA A 216 2.46 -9.46 6.48
C ALA A 216 3.87 -9.50 5.88
N PHE A 217 4.01 -9.00 4.66
CA PHE A 217 5.29 -8.65 4.05
C PHE A 217 5.35 -7.13 3.88
N VAL A 218 6.31 -6.49 4.54
CA VAL A 218 6.39 -5.03 4.60
C VAL A 218 7.81 -4.55 4.27
N MET A 219 7.93 -3.71 3.26
CA MET A 219 9.19 -3.06 2.86
C MET A 219 9.07 -1.55 2.97
N THR A 220 9.97 -0.95 3.74
CA THR A 220 9.94 0.50 4.03
C THR A 220 11.29 1.21 3.91
N PRO A 221 11.82 1.41 2.68
CA PRO A 221 13.07 2.14 2.49
C PRO A 221 12.88 3.67 2.52
N GLY A 222 13.87 4.38 3.07
CA GLY A 222 14.00 5.84 2.96
C GLY A 222 12.96 6.61 3.76
N MET A 223 12.79 6.29 5.03
CA MET A 223 11.81 6.94 5.91
C MET A 223 12.41 8.02 6.79
N ARG A 224 11.68 9.12 6.99
CA ARG A 224 12.05 10.21 7.91
C ARG A 224 10.90 10.53 8.87
N GLY A 225 11.02 10.03 10.10
CA GLY A 225 10.04 10.21 11.16
C GLY A 225 8.68 9.54 10.89
N GLY A 226 7.77 9.65 11.85
CA GLY A 226 6.44 9.03 11.80
C GLY A 226 6.32 7.80 12.72
N ASN A 227 5.14 7.19 12.71
CA ASN A 227 4.84 5.97 13.46
C ASN A 227 4.48 4.85 12.48
N TYR A 228 5.17 3.73 12.57
CA TYR A 228 5.00 2.58 11.69
C TYR A 228 4.72 1.37 12.55
N ARG A 229 3.63 0.68 12.24
CA ARG A 229 3.21 -0.52 12.97
C ARG A 229 2.86 -1.61 11.99
N THR A 230 3.47 -2.77 12.17
CA THR A 230 3.09 -4.01 11.49
C THR A 230 2.63 -4.99 12.56
N SER A 231 1.45 -5.57 12.39
CA SER A 231 0.93 -6.61 13.29
C SER A 231 0.47 -7.80 12.45
N SER A 232 1.02 -8.99 12.70
CA SER A 232 0.59 -10.21 12.01
C SER A 232 1.12 -11.50 12.64
N ASP A 233 0.37 -12.60 12.56
CA ASP A 233 0.86 -13.93 12.93
C ASP A 233 2.27 -14.23 12.41
N LYS A 234 2.53 -13.89 11.14
CA LYS A 234 3.84 -14.03 10.50
C LYS A 234 4.22 -12.74 9.81
N ALA A 235 5.22 -12.05 10.34
CA ALA A 235 5.70 -10.79 9.80
C ALA A 235 7.09 -10.93 9.16
N PHE A 236 7.22 -10.51 7.91
CA PHE A 236 8.49 -10.18 7.28
C PHE A 236 8.55 -8.67 7.10
N VAL A 237 9.50 -8.01 7.76
CA VAL A 237 9.63 -6.55 7.75
C VAL A 237 11.05 -6.17 7.39
N MET A 238 11.20 -5.39 6.32
CA MET A 238 12.47 -4.79 5.93
C MET A 238 12.33 -3.28 5.95
N THR A 239 13.18 -2.59 6.71
CA THR A 239 13.17 -1.14 6.84
C THR A 239 14.58 -0.60 6.68
N SER A 240 14.84 0.28 5.71
CA SER A 240 16.21 0.78 5.47
C SER A 240 16.29 2.29 5.34
N GLY A 241 17.45 2.86 5.66
CA GLY A 241 17.71 4.30 5.46
C GLY A 241 16.78 5.19 6.31
N MET A 242 16.53 4.79 7.55
CA MET A 242 15.55 5.45 8.43
C MET A 242 16.18 6.59 9.23
N ARG A 243 15.43 7.69 9.40
CA ARG A 243 15.82 8.82 10.27
C ARG A 243 14.70 9.20 11.24
N GLY A 244 14.81 8.75 12.49
CA GLY A 244 13.85 9.00 13.56
C GLY A 244 12.48 8.33 13.34
N GLY A 245 11.59 8.47 14.33
CA GLY A 245 10.25 7.87 14.32
C GLY A 245 10.09 6.70 15.29
N ASN A 246 8.90 6.11 15.33
CA ASN A 246 8.60 4.91 16.11
C ASN A 246 8.20 3.77 15.17
N TYR A 247 8.86 2.64 15.31
CA TYR A 247 8.67 1.46 14.47
C TYR A 247 8.37 0.28 15.37
N ARG A 248 7.25 -0.39 15.10
CA ARG A 248 6.82 -1.55 15.87
C ARG A 248 6.43 -2.68 14.95
N THR A 249 7.01 -3.84 15.17
CA THR A 249 6.62 -5.08 14.54
C THR A 249 6.15 -6.03 15.64
N ASN A 250 4.87 -6.36 15.63
CA ASN A 250 4.28 -7.34 16.52
C ASN A 250 3.90 -8.56 15.71
N SER A 251 4.21 -9.74 16.22
CA SER A 251 3.85 -10.99 15.58
C SER A 251 3.61 -12.09 16.57
N ASP A 252 2.51 -12.82 16.41
CA ASP A 252 2.13 -13.82 17.40
C ASP A 252 2.96 -15.10 17.23
N ILE A 253 3.43 -15.41 16.02
CA ILE A 253 4.17 -16.66 15.74
C ILE A 253 5.63 -16.39 15.35
N LYS A 254 5.86 -15.60 14.29
CA LYS A 254 7.19 -15.41 13.71
C LYS A 254 7.39 -14.01 13.16
N ALA A 255 8.41 -13.31 13.64
CA ALA A 255 8.89 -12.07 13.05
C ALA A 255 10.29 -12.26 12.44
N PHE A 256 10.43 -11.87 11.18
CA PHE A 256 11.72 -11.65 10.53
C PHE A 256 11.86 -10.17 10.22
N VAL A 257 12.83 -9.51 10.86
CA VAL A 257 12.97 -8.05 10.82
C VAL A 257 14.39 -7.68 10.41
N MET A 258 14.52 -6.89 9.35
CA MET A 258 15.79 -6.37 8.85
C MET A 258 15.78 -4.85 8.86
N THR A 259 16.73 -4.24 9.58
CA THR A 259 16.78 -2.80 9.78
C THR A 259 18.16 -2.15 9.53
N PRO A 260 18.68 -2.15 8.29
CA PRO A 260 19.96 -1.50 7.99
C PRO A 260 19.87 0.04 7.88
N GLY A 261 20.91 0.74 8.34
CA GLY A 261 21.15 2.16 8.09
C GLY A 261 20.16 3.09 8.81
N MET A 262 20.03 2.94 10.12
CA MET A 262 19.10 3.76 10.92
C MET A 262 19.80 4.89 11.68
N ARG A 263 19.12 6.03 11.81
CA ARG A 263 19.60 7.17 12.60
C ARG A 263 18.50 7.71 13.53
N GLY A 264 18.60 7.42 14.83
CA GLY A 264 17.63 7.82 15.84
C GLY A 264 16.29 7.09 15.71
N GLY A 265 15.39 7.32 16.68
CA GLY A 265 14.05 6.72 16.72
C GLY A 265 13.91 5.58 17.73
N ASN A 266 12.72 4.99 17.82
CA ASN A 266 12.41 3.85 18.67
C ASN A 266 11.99 2.65 17.82
N TYR A 267 12.67 1.53 17.96
CA TYR A 267 12.44 0.31 17.20
C TYR A 267 12.05 -0.79 18.17
N ARG A 268 10.90 -1.41 17.94
CA ARG A 268 10.42 -2.51 18.78
C ARG A 268 9.97 -3.69 17.93
N THR A 269 10.50 -4.86 18.22
CA THR A 269 10.02 -6.12 17.69
C THR A 269 9.51 -6.97 18.85
N SER A 270 8.36 -7.61 18.68
CA SER A 270 7.81 -8.54 19.67
C SER A 270 7.23 -9.73 18.95
N ALA A 271 7.77 -10.92 19.22
CA ALA A 271 7.25 -12.17 18.67
C ALA A 271 7.68 -13.43 19.42
N ASP A 272 6.86 -14.47 19.37
CA ASP A 272 7.20 -15.82 19.84
C ASP A 272 8.58 -16.27 19.36
N LYS A 273 8.80 -16.16 18.05
CA LYS A 273 10.10 -16.42 17.41
C LYS A 273 10.52 -15.21 16.59
N ALA A 274 11.61 -14.57 16.98
CA ALA A 274 12.13 -13.39 16.33
C ALA A 274 13.50 -13.65 15.70
N PHE A 275 13.66 -13.30 14.43
CA PHE A 275 14.96 -13.08 13.81
C PHE A 275 15.06 -11.59 13.49
N VAL A 276 16.01 -10.91 14.12
CA VAL A 276 16.20 -9.46 13.99
C VAL A 276 17.64 -9.17 13.56
N MET A 277 17.79 -8.59 12.39
CA MET A 277 19.07 -8.08 11.90
C MET A 277 19.02 -6.56 11.84
N THR A 278 19.98 -5.90 12.47
CA THR A 278 20.05 -4.44 12.53
C THR A 278 21.48 -4.02 12.31
N SER A 279 21.75 -3.10 11.39
CA SER A 279 23.13 -2.68 11.10
C SER A 279 23.23 -1.18 10.84
N GLY A 280 24.39 -0.60 11.14
CA GLY A 280 24.65 0.82 10.87
C GLY A 280 23.71 1.76 11.64
N MET A 281 23.34 1.39 12.87
CA MET A 281 22.51 2.21 13.75
C MET A 281 23.33 3.34 14.40
N ARG A 282 22.85 4.58 14.26
CA ARG A 282 23.39 5.75 14.96
C ARG A 282 22.32 6.41 15.83
N GLY A 283 22.34 6.16 17.13
CA GLY A 283 21.40 6.72 18.10
C GLY A 283 19.99 6.12 18.03
N GLY A 284 19.21 6.34 19.09
CA GLY A 284 17.86 5.81 19.26
C GLY A 284 17.81 4.61 20.21
N ASN A 285 16.61 4.04 20.34
CA ASN A 285 16.35 2.87 21.18
C ASN A 285 15.92 1.69 20.31
N TYR A 286 16.50 0.52 20.55
CA TYR A 286 16.02 -0.72 19.97
C TYR A 286 15.62 -1.70 21.06
N ARG A 287 14.53 -2.43 20.84
CA ARG A 287 14.06 -3.47 21.74
C ARG A 287 13.49 -4.65 20.97
N THR A 288 13.93 -5.85 21.33
CA THR A 288 13.30 -7.08 20.88
C THR A 288 12.80 -7.85 22.10
N ASN A 289 11.55 -8.29 22.04
CA ASN A 289 10.97 -9.19 23.00
C ASN A 289 10.64 -10.50 22.29
N SER A 290 10.99 -11.62 22.91
CA SER A 290 10.61 -12.93 22.41
C SER A 290 10.31 -13.90 23.54
N ASP A 291 9.26 -14.68 23.35
CA ASP A 291 8.79 -15.64 24.35
C ASP A 291 9.49 -16.99 24.20
N LYS A 292 9.88 -17.38 22.97
CA LYS A 292 10.50 -18.68 22.69
C LYS A 292 11.94 -18.59 22.19
N VAL A 293 12.22 -17.85 21.13
CA VAL A 293 13.57 -17.77 20.53
C VAL A 293 13.81 -16.42 19.85
N ALA A 294 14.91 -15.75 20.21
CA ALA A 294 15.40 -14.57 19.50
C ALA A 294 16.80 -14.80 18.93
N TYR A 295 16.96 -14.48 17.65
CA TYR A 295 18.27 -14.32 17.01
C TYR A 295 18.48 -12.86 16.67
N GLU A 296 19.58 -12.28 17.17
CA GLU A 296 19.90 -10.88 16.94
C GLU A 296 21.30 -10.71 16.36
N VAL A 297 21.38 -9.97 15.26
CA VAL A 297 22.65 -9.61 14.61
C VAL A 297 22.74 -8.09 14.53
N THR A 298 23.68 -7.50 15.26
CA THR A 298 23.75 -6.04 15.50
C THR A 298 25.11 -5.38 15.19
N PRO A 299 25.68 -5.54 13.97
CA PRO A 299 26.97 -4.94 13.63
C PRO A 299 26.92 -3.42 13.46
N GLY A 300 27.94 -2.72 13.96
CA GLY A 300 28.16 -1.30 13.68
C GLY A 300 27.19 -0.33 14.37
N MET A 301 26.86 -0.58 15.64
CA MET A 301 26.04 0.32 16.45
C MET A 301 26.89 1.42 17.09
N ARG A 302 26.45 2.69 17.04
CA ARG A 302 27.10 3.82 17.72
C ARG A 302 26.08 4.70 18.45
N GLY A 303 26.23 4.80 19.77
CA GLY A 303 25.40 5.66 20.63
C GLY A 303 23.94 5.22 20.78
N THR A 304 23.67 3.92 20.66
CA THR A 304 22.33 3.32 20.68
C THR A 304 22.11 2.54 21.97
N ILE A 305 20.94 2.66 22.58
CA ILE A 305 20.55 1.85 23.75
C ILE A 305 19.74 0.66 23.28
N GLY A 306 20.23 -0.53 23.61
CA GLY A 306 19.66 -1.81 23.22
C GLY A 306 19.17 -2.62 24.39
N HIS A 307 17.98 -3.19 24.28
CA HIS A 307 17.47 -4.12 25.29
C HIS A 307 16.79 -5.31 24.63
N THR A 308 17.21 -6.51 25.00
CA THR A 308 16.62 -7.76 24.53
C THR A 308 16.03 -8.45 25.74
N THR A 309 14.71 -8.67 25.74
CA THR A 309 14.03 -9.37 26.83
C THR A 309 13.60 -10.74 26.32
N TYR A 310 14.12 -11.78 26.95
CA TYR A 310 13.69 -13.16 26.74
C TYR A 310 12.91 -13.61 27.97
N ASN A 311 11.65 -14.02 27.80
CA ASN A 311 10.83 -14.48 28.92
C ASN A 311 10.41 -15.93 28.67
N PRO A 312 11.24 -16.92 29.05
CA PRO A 312 10.94 -18.32 28.81
C PRO A 312 9.82 -18.78 29.74
N GLY A 313 8.59 -18.80 29.25
CA GLY A 313 7.53 -19.61 29.85
C GLY A 313 7.88 -21.09 29.71
N THR A 314 8.25 -21.73 30.81
CA THR A 314 8.35 -23.20 31.03
C THR A 314 8.96 -24.04 29.89
N VAL A 315 10.24 -24.40 30.08
CA VAL A 315 10.96 -25.58 29.56
C VAL A 315 11.09 -25.73 28.02
N ASN A 316 12.17 -25.19 27.44
CA ASN A 316 13.33 -25.96 26.96
C ASN A 316 14.33 -25.10 26.15
N HIS A 317 15.61 -25.46 26.27
CA HIS A 317 16.82 -24.75 25.85
C HIS A 317 16.82 -24.07 24.46
N GLY A 318 16.73 -22.74 24.43
CA GLY A 318 17.12 -21.90 23.30
C GLY A 318 18.23 -20.92 23.71
N LYS A 319 19.48 -21.19 23.31
CA LYS A 319 20.62 -20.30 23.58
C LYS A 319 20.44 -18.96 22.86
N ALA A 320 20.42 -17.85 23.59
CA ALA A 320 20.57 -16.51 23.03
C ALA A 320 22.04 -16.29 22.63
N TYR A 321 22.32 -16.18 21.32
CA TYR A 321 23.65 -15.82 20.84
C TYR A 321 23.67 -14.34 20.48
N VAL A 322 24.23 -13.52 21.38
CA VAL A 322 24.57 -12.13 21.07
C VAL A 322 25.99 -12.12 20.56
N VAL A 323 26.18 -12.14 19.23
CA VAL A 323 27.50 -11.96 18.62
C VAL A 323 27.77 -10.47 18.49
N ARG A 324 28.46 -9.89 19.49
CA ARG A 324 29.08 -8.55 19.37
C ARG A 324 30.45 -8.74 18.72
N LYS A 325 30.66 -8.16 17.54
CA LYS A 325 31.98 -7.93 16.96
C LYS A 325 32.24 -6.43 16.96
#